data_AF-A0A7S4GMF7-F1
#
_entry.id   AF-A0A7S4GMF7-F1
#
_cell.length_a   1.000
_cell.length_b   1.000
_cell.length_c   1.000
_cell.angle_alpha   90.00
_cell.angle_beta   90.00
_cell.angle_gamma   90.00
#
_symmetry.space_group_name_H-M   'P 1'
#
loop_
_entity.id
_entity.type
_entity.pdbx_description
1 polymer ?
#
loop_
_entity_poly.entity_id
_entity_poly.type
_entity_poly.pdbx_seq_one_letter_code
_entity_poly.pdbx_strand_id
1 'polypeptide(L)'
;CTTRCEEPKCEFDCSKAGSMGCKTVCPEPVCQWLCKRPKDCPKPVCSMQCEQAPDCVKDKNLVVPLPSGMDRVGRAKKARKEQSKWLVGPWSVCSTSCGYGVRTRGVKCNSGRDKDCESIFHKPYDKEACEENKGCEWTVGSWGSCSNRCGPGNKTREVECEHHKCPGDKPEATAYCEGHGETCEACEVTIYGGGLFEGWEHTFKAGSYSSSELEYEGVKCDDISSLEVVGARCQMTAFQYGDFNQQHQGWKATFREGKYDVEAMEANGARNNDISSFKLVKLPKPDPPARHHDLHPHSAPGHDSPGNPIHPSVRHSSAAAVSAVAALVVGAALL
;
A
#
# COMPACT_ATOMS: atom_id res chain seq x y z
N CYS A 1 1.09 -16.04 6.14
CA CYS A 1 2.54 -15.86 5.93
C CYS A 1 3.23 -17.20 6.13
N THR A 2 4.51 -17.34 5.79
CA THR A 2 5.33 -18.45 6.27
C THR A 2 6.35 -17.93 7.27
N THR A 3 6.51 -18.62 8.39
CA THR A 3 7.46 -18.24 9.45
C THR A 3 8.63 -19.21 9.42
N ARG A 4 9.85 -18.69 9.55
CA ARG A 4 11.04 -19.47 9.88
C ARG A 4 11.68 -18.86 11.11
N CYS A 5 11.97 -19.68 12.11
CA CYS A 5 12.66 -19.24 13.32
C CYS A 5 14.01 -19.96 13.41
N GLU A 6 15.02 -19.26 13.90
CA GLU A 6 16.32 -19.84 14.22
C GLU A 6 16.25 -20.59 15.55
N GLU A 7 17.06 -21.63 15.71
CA GLU A 7 17.09 -22.41 16.96
C GLU A 7 17.74 -21.58 18.08
N PRO A 8 17.08 -21.41 19.25
CA PRO A 8 17.56 -20.49 20.28
C PRO A 8 18.77 -21.10 21.00
N LYS A 9 19.95 -20.51 20.77
CA LYS A 9 21.19 -20.90 21.44
C LYS A 9 21.14 -20.48 22.91
N CYS A 10 20.91 -21.42 23.81
CA CYS A 10 20.84 -21.16 25.25
C CYS A 10 22.22 -20.98 25.89
N GLU A 11 22.33 -20.07 26.86
CA GLU A 11 23.57 -19.79 27.59
C GLU A 11 23.34 -19.91 29.11
N PHE A 12 24.42 -20.01 29.90
CA PHE A 12 24.33 -20.24 31.34
C PHE A 12 24.43 -18.92 32.12
N ASP A 13 23.31 -18.44 32.64
CA ASP A 13 23.27 -17.29 33.53
C ASP A 13 23.69 -17.71 34.96
N CYS A 14 24.92 -17.34 35.31
CA CYS A 14 25.51 -17.49 36.64
C CYS A 14 25.47 -16.19 37.47
N SER A 15 24.81 -15.13 37.01
CA SER A 15 25.01 -13.74 37.52
C SER A 15 24.57 -13.52 38.98
N LYS A 16 23.86 -14.47 39.58
CA LYS A 16 23.51 -14.46 41.01
C LYS A 16 24.60 -15.14 41.85
N ALA A 17 25.70 -14.42 42.05
CA ALA A 17 26.77 -14.82 42.98
C ALA A 17 26.21 -14.95 44.41
N GLY A 18 25.94 -16.19 44.83
CA GLY A 18 25.36 -16.50 46.15
C GLY A 18 24.60 -17.83 46.23
N SER A 19 24.11 -18.36 45.10
CA SER A 19 23.46 -19.68 45.03
C SER A 19 24.21 -20.63 44.09
N MET A 20 24.51 -21.85 44.54
CA MET A 20 25.20 -22.89 43.75
C MET A 20 24.28 -23.46 42.64
N GLY A 21 24.08 -22.69 41.58
CA GLY A 21 23.30 -23.13 40.42
C GLY A 21 23.23 -22.05 39.35
N CYS A 22 24.09 -22.14 38.32
CA CYS A 22 23.87 -21.41 37.08
C CYS A 22 22.62 -21.98 36.39
N LYS A 23 21.75 -21.11 35.89
CA LYS A 23 20.54 -21.53 35.16
C LYS A 23 20.78 -21.43 33.66
N THR A 24 20.41 -22.47 32.90
CA THR A 24 20.33 -22.36 31.44
C THR A 24 19.20 -21.37 31.10
N VAL A 25 19.53 -20.33 30.33
CA VAL A 25 18.58 -19.35 29.81
C VAL A 25 18.64 -19.40 28.30
N CYS A 26 17.52 -19.72 27.68
CA CYS A 26 17.35 -19.63 26.23
C CYS A 26 16.75 -18.26 25.90
N PRO A 27 17.36 -17.47 25.00
CA PRO A 27 16.68 -16.30 24.44
C PRO A 27 15.48 -16.75 23.59
N GLU A 28 14.52 -15.84 23.33
CA GLU A 28 13.42 -16.14 22.41
C GLU A 28 13.95 -16.35 20.98
N PRO A 29 13.44 -17.34 20.24
CA PRO A 29 13.94 -17.66 18.90
C PRO A 29 13.62 -16.53 17.91
N VAL A 30 14.64 -16.07 17.18
CA VAL A 30 14.47 -15.00 16.18
C VAL A 30 13.67 -15.54 14.99
N CYS A 31 12.42 -15.10 14.88
CA CYS A 31 11.48 -15.53 13.85
C CYS A 31 11.36 -14.52 12.71
N GLN A 32 11.77 -14.90 11.49
CA GLN A 32 11.53 -14.15 10.27
C GLN A 32 10.15 -14.49 9.67
N TRP A 33 9.32 -13.46 9.50
CA TRP A 33 7.95 -13.58 9.02
C TRP A 33 7.85 -13.23 7.53
N LEU A 34 7.93 -14.25 6.66
CA LEU A 34 7.79 -14.09 5.21
C LEU A 34 6.31 -13.95 4.84
N CYS A 35 5.80 -12.73 5.01
CA CYS A 35 4.48 -12.31 4.57
C CYS A 35 4.50 -11.81 3.13
N LYS A 36 3.55 -12.31 2.32
CA LYS A 36 3.20 -11.73 1.01
C LYS A 36 1.70 -11.42 1.02
N ARG A 37 1.31 -10.29 0.42
CA ARG A 37 -0.11 -9.95 0.21
C ARG A 37 -0.77 -11.06 -0.64
N PRO A 38 -1.94 -11.60 -0.25
CA PRO A 38 -2.72 -12.48 -1.12
C PRO A 38 -3.00 -11.79 -2.46
N LYS A 39 -2.95 -12.54 -3.57
CA LYS A 39 -3.32 -11.99 -4.90
C LYS A 39 -4.80 -11.63 -4.95
N ASP A 40 -5.63 -12.51 -4.39
CA ASP A 40 -7.06 -12.29 -4.20
C ASP A 40 -7.36 -12.08 -2.72
N CYS A 41 -8.13 -11.03 -2.42
CA CYS A 41 -8.66 -10.75 -1.09
C CYS A 41 -10.17 -10.50 -1.23
N PRO A 42 -10.99 -11.56 -1.29
CA PRO A 42 -12.43 -11.43 -1.49
C PRO A 42 -13.07 -10.66 -0.32
N LYS A 43 -13.99 -9.75 -0.63
CA LYS A 43 -14.77 -9.04 0.41
C LYS A 43 -15.59 -10.04 1.24
N PRO A 44 -15.73 -9.82 2.56
CA PRO A 44 -16.54 -10.70 3.40
C PRO A 44 -18.00 -10.69 2.94
N VAL A 45 -18.58 -11.88 2.74
CA VAL A 45 -19.98 -12.05 2.34
C VAL A 45 -20.86 -12.02 3.58
N CYS A 46 -21.26 -10.82 4.00
CA CYS A 46 -22.25 -10.65 5.05
C CYS A 46 -23.61 -11.17 4.57
N SER A 47 -24.23 -12.07 5.35
CA SER A 47 -25.62 -12.50 5.14
C SER A 47 -26.45 -12.21 6.39
N MET A 48 -27.58 -11.55 6.21
CA MET A 48 -28.54 -11.33 7.29
C MET A 48 -29.37 -12.60 7.49
N GLN A 49 -29.12 -13.32 8.58
CA GLN A 49 -30.01 -14.39 9.02
C GLN A 49 -31.12 -13.80 9.89
N CYS A 50 -32.37 -13.98 9.48
CA CYS A 50 -33.51 -13.60 10.32
C CYS A 50 -33.68 -14.62 11.45
N GLU A 51 -33.68 -14.16 12.69
CA GLU A 51 -34.11 -15.00 13.82
C GLU A 51 -35.58 -15.42 13.62
N GLN A 52 -35.88 -16.70 13.84
CA GLN A 52 -37.27 -17.15 13.90
C GLN A 52 -37.83 -16.78 15.27
N ALA A 53 -38.90 -15.96 15.29
CA ALA A 53 -39.60 -15.62 16.52
C ALA A 53 -40.04 -16.91 17.27
N PRO A 54 -39.77 -17.01 18.58
CA PRO A 54 -39.87 -18.28 19.31
C PRO A 54 -41.29 -18.89 19.31
N ASP A 55 -42.32 -18.05 19.28
CA ASP A 55 -43.73 -18.46 19.43
C ASP A 55 -44.49 -18.65 18.11
N CYS A 56 -43.79 -18.88 16.99
CA CYS A 56 -44.44 -19.14 15.70
C CYS A 56 -45.02 -20.56 15.64
N VAL A 57 -46.29 -20.73 16.01
CA VAL A 57 -47.04 -22.00 15.91
C VAL A 57 -47.11 -22.46 14.45
N LYS A 58 -46.43 -23.57 14.13
CA LYS A 58 -46.25 -24.06 12.74
C LYS A 58 -47.40 -24.92 12.20
N ASP A 59 -48.47 -25.14 12.98
CA ASP A 59 -49.64 -25.91 12.57
C ASP A 59 -50.77 -25.00 12.04
N LYS A 60 -51.34 -25.36 10.89
CA LYS A 60 -52.39 -24.60 10.21
C LYS A 60 -53.82 -25.06 10.55
N ASN A 61 -54.00 -26.12 11.33
CA ASN A 61 -55.27 -26.83 11.45
C ASN A 61 -55.87 -26.90 12.88
N LEU A 62 -55.52 -26.01 13.81
CA LEU A 62 -56.25 -25.89 15.08
C LEU A 62 -57.60 -25.17 14.91
N VAL A 63 -58.64 -25.93 14.57
CA VAL A 63 -60.04 -25.51 14.75
C VAL A 63 -60.46 -25.86 16.18
N VAL A 64 -60.51 -24.86 17.07
CA VAL A 64 -60.97 -25.02 18.45
C VAL A 64 -62.50 -25.18 18.48
N PRO A 65 -63.06 -26.25 19.07
CA PRO A 65 -64.51 -26.39 19.22
C PRO A 65 -65.07 -25.35 20.21
N LEU A 66 -66.19 -24.72 19.87
CA LEU A 66 -66.92 -23.84 20.79
C LEU A 66 -67.70 -24.67 21.84
N PRO A 67 -67.78 -24.22 23.10
CA PRO A 67 -68.54 -24.91 24.13
C PRO A 67 -70.05 -24.81 23.90
N SER A 68 -70.78 -25.89 24.17
CA SER A 68 -72.23 -25.96 24.02
C SER A 68 -72.97 -25.16 25.10
N GLY A 69 -73.78 -24.17 24.71
CA GLY A 69 -74.63 -23.44 25.68
C GLY A 69 -75.01 -22.00 25.31
N MET A 70 -75.38 -21.71 24.05
CA MET A 70 -75.84 -20.36 23.65
C MET A 70 -77.21 -20.38 22.95
N ASP A 71 -78.22 -20.88 23.66
CA ASP A 71 -79.62 -20.69 23.29
C ASP A 71 -80.06 -19.23 23.47
N ARG A 72 -80.01 -18.45 22.38
CA ARG A 72 -81.04 -17.47 21.98
C ARG A 72 -80.68 -16.81 20.64
N VAL A 73 -81.65 -16.75 19.73
CA VAL A 73 -81.53 -16.06 18.44
C VAL A 73 -81.59 -14.54 18.66
N GLY A 74 -80.51 -13.98 19.20
CA GLY A 74 -80.28 -12.55 19.30
C GLY A 74 -80.05 -11.95 17.91
N ARG A 75 -81.04 -11.22 17.39
CA ARG A 75 -81.08 -10.61 16.05
C ARG A 75 -79.73 -9.95 15.68
N ALA A 76 -78.94 -10.63 14.86
CA ALA A 76 -77.58 -10.20 14.51
C ALA A 76 -77.61 -8.91 13.68
N LYS A 77 -77.53 -7.76 14.36
CA LYS A 77 -77.09 -6.51 13.72
C LYS A 77 -75.69 -6.78 13.17
N LYS A 78 -75.57 -6.87 11.84
CA LYS A 78 -74.31 -7.02 11.12
C LYS A 78 -73.50 -5.73 11.23
N ALA A 79 -73.01 -5.45 12.45
CA ALA A 79 -71.96 -4.48 12.68
C ALA A 79 -70.77 -4.94 11.85
N ARG A 80 -70.53 -4.23 10.74
CA ARG A 80 -69.34 -4.37 9.91
C ARG A 80 -68.18 -3.91 10.78
N LYS A 81 -67.64 -4.81 11.61
CA LYS A 81 -66.39 -4.62 12.36
C LYS A 81 -65.34 -4.38 11.30
N GLU A 82 -65.05 -3.10 11.04
CA GLU A 82 -64.01 -2.74 10.08
C GLU A 82 -62.71 -3.33 10.59
N GLN A 83 -62.19 -4.29 9.83
CA GLN A 83 -61.01 -5.05 10.24
C GLN A 83 -59.85 -4.06 10.37
N SER A 84 -59.30 -3.96 11.58
CA SER A 84 -58.26 -2.99 11.87
C SER A 84 -57.05 -3.25 10.97
N LYS A 85 -56.59 -2.22 10.28
CA LYS A 85 -55.52 -2.31 9.29
C LYS A 85 -54.53 -1.17 9.43
N TRP A 86 -53.26 -1.49 9.20
CA TRP A 86 -52.20 -0.50 9.11
C TRP A 86 -52.43 0.41 7.90
N LEU A 87 -52.44 1.72 8.16
CA LEU A 87 -52.33 2.76 7.16
C LEU A 87 -50.85 3.14 7.08
N VAL A 88 -50.25 2.90 5.92
CA VAL A 88 -48.83 3.15 5.64
C VAL A 88 -48.75 4.29 4.63
N GLY A 89 -48.12 5.39 5.03
CA GLY A 89 -47.86 6.54 4.18
C GLY A 89 -46.64 6.34 3.26
N PRO A 90 -46.40 7.28 2.33
CA PRO A 90 -45.17 7.32 1.54
C PRO A 90 -43.95 7.55 2.46
N TRP A 91 -42.78 7.15 1.96
CA TRP A 91 -41.50 7.53 2.57
C TRP A 91 -41.23 9.04 2.39
N SER A 92 -40.57 9.63 3.38
CA SER A 92 -39.92 10.93 3.28
C SER A 92 -38.77 10.89 2.28
N VAL A 93 -38.23 12.07 1.95
CA VAL A 93 -36.86 12.19 1.45
C VAL A 93 -35.86 11.57 2.44
N CYS A 94 -34.66 11.26 1.97
CA CYS A 94 -33.56 10.80 2.84
C CYS A 94 -33.13 11.90 3.81
N SER A 95 -32.61 11.54 4.99
CA SER A 95 -32.11 12.49 5.99
C SER A 95 -30.83 13.23 5.57
N THR A 96 -30.17 12.78 4.50
CA THR A 96 -28.99 13.40 3.89
C THR A 96 -29.22 13.53 2.38
N SER A 97 -28.52 14.46 1.73
CA SER A 97 -28.37 14.48 0.27
C SER A 97 -27.12 13.71 -0.21
N CYS A 98 -26.21 13.37 0.71
CA CYS A 98 -24.95 12.68 0.40
C CYS A 98 -24.70 11.46 1.29
N GLY A 99 -24.39 10.33 0.65
CA GLY A 99 -24.14 9.02 1.27
C GLY A 99 -25.32 8.48 2.06
N TYR A 100 -25.02 7.79 3.16
CA TYR A 100 -26.01 7.03 3.94
C TYR A 100 -26.84 7.90 4.89
N GLY A 101 -28.15 7.69 4.89
CA GLY A 101 -29.09 8.29 5.83
C GLY A 101 -30.27 7.39 6.15
N VAL A 102 -31.31 7.98 6.74
CA VAL A 102 -32.57 7.28 7.06
C VAL A 102 -33.75 8.05 6.47
N ARG A 103 -34.67 7.34 5.80
CA ARG A 103 -35.99 7.86 5.43
C ARG A 103 -37.05 7.29 6.36
N THR A 104 -38.15 8.02 6.52
CA THR A 104 -39.20 7.72 7.51
C THR A 104 -40.58 7.78 6.89
N ARG A 105 -41.56 7.03 7.42
CA ARG A 105 -42.95 7.08 6.93
C ARG A 105 -43.95 6.98 8.07
N GLY A 106 -45.12 7.59 7.88
CA GLY A 106 -46.23 7.44 8.79
C GLY A 106 -46.79 6.02 8.76
N VAL A 107 -46.80 5.33 9.90
CA VAL A 107 -47.47 4.04 10.10
C VAL A 107 -48.44 4.18 11.27
N LYS A 108 -49.75 4.06 11.02
CA LYS A 108 -50.81 4.22 12.02
C LYS A 108 -51.91 3.19 11.84
N CYS A 109 -52.48 2.68 12.91
CA CYS A 109 -53.70 1.85 12.81
C CYS A 109 -54.93 2.70 12.44
N ASN A 110 -55.81 2.20 11.57
CA ASN A 110 -57.03 2.92 11.15
C ASN A 110 -58.04 3.18 12.29
N SER A 111 -57.99 2.43 13.40
CA SER A 111 -58.78 2.70 14.62
C SER A 111 -58.17 3.79 15.51
N GLY A 112 -57.00 4.32 15.16
CA GLY A 112 -56.21 5.23 16.00
C GLY A 112 -55.45 4.55 17.14
N ARG A 113 -55.55 3.22 17.32
CA ARG A 113 -54.85 2.46 18.38
C ARG A 113 -54.09 1.29 17.79
N ASP A 114 -52.77 1.38 17.83
CA ASP A 114 -51.86 0.40 17.21
C ASP A 114 -52.15 -1.06 17.63
N LYS A 115 -52.46 -1.30 18.90
CA LYS A 115 -52.86 -2.62 19.45
C LYS A 115 -53.99 -3.32 18.67
N ASP A 116 -54.94 -2.57 18.12
CA ASP A 116 -56.04 -3.17 17.35
C ASP A 116 -55.52 -3.79 16.04
N CYS A 117 -54.50 -3.19 15.43
CA CYS A 117 -53.85 -3.68 14.21
C CYS A 117 -52.75 -4.71 14.50
N GLU A 118 -51.98 -4.55 15.58
CA GLU A 118 -50.97 -5.52 16.04
C GLU A 118 -51.56 -6.91 16.26
N SER A 119 -52.82 -6.98 16.72
CA SER A 119 -53.57 -8.24 16.89
C SER A 119 -53.92 -8.98 15.60
N ILE A 120 -53.58 -8.42 14.43
CA ILE A 120 -53.92 -8.95 13.10
C ILE A 120 -52.67 -9.08 12.22
N PHE A 121 -51.77 -8.08 12.23
CA PHE A 121 -50.48 -8.11 11.54
C PHE A 121 -49.43 -7.27 12.30
N HIS A 122 -48.16 -7.69 12.26
CA HIS A 122 -47.05 -6.88 12.79
C HIS A 122 -47.01 -5.48 12.17
N LYS A 123 -46.61 -4.49 12.98
CA LYS A 123 -46.45 -3.10 12.56
C LYS A 123 -45.36 -2.99 11.47
N PRO A 124 -45.67 -2.46 10.27
CA PRO A 124 -44.65 -2.21 9.24
C PRO A 124 -43.59 -1.23 9.73
N TYR A 125 -42.33 -1.44 9.33
CA TYR A 125 -41.23 -0.52 9.66
C TYR A 125 -41.54 0.92 9.23
N ASP A 126 -41.31 1.88 10.12
CA ASP A 126 -41.50 3.32 9.94
C ASP A 126 -40.20 4.07 9.58
N LYS A 127 -39.07 3.35 9.55
CA LYS A 127 -37.73 3.80 9.19
C LYS A 127 -37.08 2.83 8.21
N GLU A 128 -36.27 3.35 7.30
CA GLU A 128 -35.51 2.57 6.32
C GLU A 128 -34.19 3.29 6.01
N ALA A 129 -33.10 2.55 5.82
CA ALA A 129 -31.84 3.13 5.34
C ALA A 129 -32.02 3.64 3.90
N CYS A 130 -31.40 4.78 3.60
CA CYS A 130 -31.38 5.36 2.26
C CYS A 130 -29.96 5.82 1.90
N GLU A 131 -29.72 5.97 0.61
CA GLU A 131 -28.45 6.40 0.07
C GLU A 131 -28.70 7.41 -1.05
N GLU A 132 -28.01 8.53 -0.98
CA GLU A 132 -28.08 9.64 -1.94
C GLU A 132 -26.67 10.05 -2.38
N ASN A 133 -26.54 10.71 -3.53
CA ASN A 133 -25.24 11.12 -4.10
C ASN A 133 -25.21 12.59 -4.53
N LYS A 134 -26.19 13.39 -4.09
CA LYS A 134 -26.43 14.76 -4.53
C LYS A 134 -25.63 15.75 -3.66
N GLY A 135 -24.54 16.24 -4.21
CA GLY A 135 -23.61 17.11 -3.48
C GLY A 135 -22.56 16.36 -2.65
N CYS A 136 -22.35 15.06 -2.91
CA CYS A 136 -21.10 14.44 -2.50
C CYS A 136 -19.96 14.93 -3.42
N GLU A 137 -18.87 15.41 -2.84
CA GLU A 137 -17.67 15.84 -3.56
C GLU A 137 -16.41 15.34 -2.82
N TRP A 138 -15.34 15.08 -3.58
CA TRP A 138 -14.06 14.68 -2.99
C TRP A 138 -13.33 15.91 -2.45
N THR A 139 -13.12 15.97 -1.13
CA THR A 139 -12.25 16.98 -0.52
C THR A 139 -10.80 16.59 -0.80
N VAL A 140 -10.09 17.42 -1.55
CA VAL A 140 -8.72 17.17 -2.01
C VAL A 140 -7.78 18.25 -1.46
N GLY A 141 -6.90 17.87 -0.55
CA GLY A 141 -5.90 18.75 0.04
C GLY A 141 -4.74 19.10 -0.90
N SER A 142 -3.96 20.10 -0.49
CA SER A 142 -2.68 20.45 -1.12
C SER A 142 -1.69 19.29 -1.03
N TRP A 143 -0.78 19.20 -2.02
CA TRP A 143 0.37 18.32 -1.91
C TRP A 143 1.32 18.76 -0.81
N GLY A 144 1.72 17.84 0.06
CA GLY A 144 2.83 18.01 0.98
C GLY A 144 4.20 17.97 0.28
N SER A 145 5.26 18.11 1.08
CA SER A 145 6.64 18.03 0.63
C SER A 145 6.98 16.68 -0.03
N CYS A 146 7.99 16.67 -0.89
CA CYS A 146 8.53 15.43 -1.44
C CYS A 146 9.23 14.62 -0.33
N SER A 147 9.03 13.29 -0.30
CA SER A 147 9.63 12.38 0.69
C SER A 147 11.15 12.47 0.75
N ASN A 148 11.77 12.79 -0.39
CA ASN A 148 13.21 12.86 -0.57
C ASN A 148 13.60 14.32 -0.80
N ARG A 149 14.59 14.84 -0.08
CA ARG A 149 15.14 16.18 -0.31
C ARG A 149 15.75 16.34 -1.72
N CYS A 150 16.14 15.23 -2.34
CA CYS A 150 16.91 15.19 -3.58
C CYS A 150 16.47 14.07 -4.53
N GLY A 151 16.20 14.41 -5.78
CA GLY A 151 15.88 13.44 -6.84
C GLY A 151 14.53 12.73 -6.63
N PRO A 152 14.30 11.56 -7.27
CA PRO A 152 12.98 10.93 -7.32
C PRO A 152 12.47 10.56 -5.93
N GLY A 153 11.22 10.92 -5.65
CA GLY A 153 10.50 10.60 -4.41
C GLY A 153 8.99 10.64 -4.62
N ASN A 154 8.23 10.54 -3.53
CA ASN A 154 6.78 10.66 -3.54
C ASN A 154 6.31 11.79 -2.62
N LYS A 155 5.26 12.49 -3.03
CA LYS A 155 4.53 13.47 -2.20
C LYS A 155 3.11 12.98 -2.00
N THR A 156 2.54 13.23 -0.83
CA THR A 156 1.18 12.83 -0.45
C THR A 156 0.26 14.03 -0.32
N ARG A 157 -1.06 13.79 -0.38
CA ARG A 157 -2.09 14.76 -0.02
C ARG A 157 -3.27 14.06 0.63
N GLU A 158 -4.03 14.80 1.41
CA GLU A 158 -5.29 14.32 1.98
C GLU A 158 -6.36 14.23 0.89
N VAL A 159 -7.11 13.12 0.87
CA VAL A 159 -8.22 12.88 -0.07
C VAL A 159 -9.34 12.17 0.67
N GLU A 160 -10.37 12.92 1.02
CA GLU A 160 -11.48 12.50 1.86
C GLU A 160 -12.82 12.56 1.12
N CYS A 161 -13.76 11.73 1.57
CA CYS A 161 -15.15 11.77 1.18
C CYS A 161 -16.00 11.58 2.44
N GLU A 162 -16.62 12.67 2.90
CA GLU A 162 -17.32 12.82 4.18
C GLU A 162 -18.32 11.69 4.47
N HIS A 163 -19.02 11.21 3.44
CA HIS A 163 -20.03 10.15 3.54
C HIS A 163 -19.67 8.88 2.73
N HIS A 164 -18.39 8.66 2.45
CA HIS A 164 -17.78 7.48 1.82
C HIS A 164 -18.25 7.07 0.40
N LYS A 165 -19.26 7.71 -0.19
CA LYS A 165 -19.68 7.51 -1.60
C LYS A 165 -19.73 8.82 -2.38
N CYS A 166 -18.55 9.31 -2.75
CA CYS A 166 -18.41 10.44 -3.67
C CYS A 166 -18.39 9.94 -5.13
N PRO A 167 -18.92 10.72 -6.09
CA PRO A 167 -18.97 10.34 -7.49
C PRO A 167 -17.57 10.35 -8.13
N GLY A 168 -17.41 9.55 -9.19
CA GLY A 168 -16.12 9.37 -9.87
C GLY A 168 -15.10 8.57 -9.06
N ASP A 169 -13.96 8.29 -9.67
CA ASP A 169 -12.86 7.58 -9.04
C ASP A 169 -12.21 8.42 -7.93
N LYS A 170 -11.66 7.76 -6.91
CA LYS A 170 -10.96 8.45 -5.82
C LYS A 170 -9.73 9.20 -6.36
N PRO A 171 -9.61 10.52 -6.14
CA PRO A 171 -8.42 11.27 -6.55
C PRO A 171 -7.14 10.70 -5.94
N GLU A 172 -6.07 10.69 -6.73
CA GLU A 172 -4.78 10.14 -6.29
C GLU A 172 -4.25 10.84 -5.04
N ALA A 173 -3.96 10.07 -3.99
CA ALA A 173 -3.47 10.59 -2.70
C ALA A 173 -1.93 10.62 -2.63
N THR A 174 -1.23 10.05 -3.63
CA THR A 174 0.23 10.04 -3.75
C THR A 174 0.62 10.37 -5.18
N ALA A 175 1.69 11.15 -5.38
CA ALA A 175 2.25 11.44 -6.69
C ALA A 175 3.78 11.46 -6.67
N TYR A 176 4.39 11.21 -7.82
CA TYR A 176 5.82 11.40 -8.03
C TYR A 176 6.24 12.87 -7.81
N CYS A 177 7.46 13.06 -7.34
CA CYS A 177 8.13 14.36 -7.24
C CYS A 177 9.64 14.20 -7.40
N GLU A 178 10.32 15.29 -7.72
CA GLU A 178 11.77 15.40 -7.54
C GLU A 178 12.07 16.40 -6.41
N GLY A 179 12.99 16.02 -5.52
CA GLY A 179 13.53 16.90 -4.49
C GLY A 179 14.65 17.77 -5.05
N HIS A 180 14.65 19.05 -4.67
CA HIS A 180 15.56 20.09 -5.16
C HIS A 180 16.19 20.89 -4.01
N GLY A 181 16.76 20.20 -3.02
CA GLY A 181 17.64 20.83 -2.02
C GLY A 181 18.99 21.30 -2.60
N GLU A 182 19.64 22.23 -1.91
CA GLU A 182 20.88 22.88 -2.39
C GLU A 182 22.08 21.90 -2.43
N THR A 183 22.13 20.93 -1.51
CA THR A 183 23.18 19.89 -1.46
C THR A 183 22.97 18.72 -2.43
N CYS A 184 21.93 18.74 -3.27
CA CYS A 184 21.57 17.58 -4.09
C CYS A 184 22.58 17.24 -5.19
N GLU A 185 23.39 18.20 -5.63
CA GLU A 185 24.42 18.00 -6.66
C GLU A 185 25.79 17.64 -6.07
N ALA A 186 26.14 18.22 -4.91
CA ALA A 186 27.37 17.94 -4.17
C ALA A 186 27.58 16.43 -3.91
N CYS A 187 28.82 15.98 -3.94
CA CYS A 187 29.25 14.68 -3.43
C CYS A 187 30.70 14.81 -3.01
N GLU A 188 30.85 15.13 -1.73
CA GLU A 188 32.10 15.53 -1.11
C GLU A 188 32.20 14.81 0.24
N VAL A 189 33.41 14.60 0.74
CA VAL A 189 33.64 14.08 2.10
C VAL A 189 34.67 14.95 2.79
N THR A 190 34.34 15.47 3.96
CA THR A 190 35.34 16.05 4.86
C THR A 190 35.78 14.97 5.84
N ILE A 191 37.09 14.72 5.91
CA ILE A 191 37.69 13.79 6.88
C ILE A 191 38.52 14.55 7.90
N TYR A 192 38.56 14.02 9.13
CA TYR A 192 39.07 14.70 10.31
C TYR A 192 40.13 13.87 11.04
N GLY A 193 41.19 14.55 11.50
CA GLY A 193 42.24 13.97 12.33
C GLY A 193 41.83 13.71 13.80
N GLY A 194 40.77 14.38 14.26
CA GLY A 194 40.18 14.16 15.58
C GLY A 194 38.89 13.33 15.49
N GLY A 195 38.49 12.75 16.62
CA GLY A 195 37.10 12.35 16.83
C GLY A 195 36.20 13.59 16.91
N LEU A 196 34.87 13.39 16.83
CA LEU A 196 33.87 14.46 16.98
C LEU A 196 34.04 15.67 16.02
N PHE A 197 34.65 15.45 14.84
CA PHE A 197 34.86 16.46 13.80
C PHE A 197 35.81 17.60 14.21
N GLU A 198 36.81 17.30 15.04
CA GLU A 198 37.88 18.21 15.45
C GLU A 198 39.24 17.87 14.78
N GLY A 199 40.27 18.66 15.07
CA GLY A 199 41.65 18.42 14.61
C GLY A 199 42.00 19.11 13.30
N TRP A 200 42.80 18.45 12.46
CA TRP A 200 42.95 18.85 11.05
C TRP A 200 41.73 18.34 10.25
N GLU A 201 41.33 19.05 9.19
CA GLU A 201 40.27 18.62 8.26
C GLU A 201 40.73 18.75 6.80
N HIS A 202 40.21 17.89 5.91
CA HIS A 202 40.38 18.05 4.46
C HIS A 202 39.12 17.57 3.72
N THR A 203 38.62 18.34 2.75
CA THR A 203 37.41 18.03 1.95
C THR A 203 37.75 17.54 0.54
N PHE A 204 37.40 16.28 0.25
CA PHE A 204 37.61 15.63 -1.03
C PHE A 204 36.32 15.57 -1.85
N LYS A 205 36.43 15.64 -3.19
CA LYS A 205 35.28 15.50 -4.11
C LYS A 205 35.10 14.06 -4.57
N ALA A 206 34.08 13.77 -5.37
CA ALA A 206 33.86 12.44 -5.93
C ALA A 206 35.09 11.97 -6.74
N GLY A 207 35.65 10.82 -6.39
CA GLY A 207 36.96 10.36 -6.84
C GLY A 207 37.38 9.02 -6.21
N SER A 208 38.63 8.61 -6.47
CA SER A 208 39.30 7.49 -5.79
C SER A 208 40.64 8.01 -5.30
N TYR A 209 40.95 7.79 -4.03
CA TYR A 209 42.13 8.34 -3.36
C TYR A 209 42.87 7.22 -2.64
N SER A 210 44.02 6.84 -3.20
CA SER A 210 45.02 5.93 -2.61
C SER A 210 45.79 6.61 -1.48
N SER A 211 46.54 5.82 -0.69
CA SER A 211 47.36 6.36 0.42
C SER A 211 48.31 7.47 -0.05
N SER A 212 48.96 7.29 -1.21
CA SER A 212 49.85 8.29 -1.82
C SER A 212 49.13 9.57 -2.26
N GLU A 213 47.84 9.51 -2.60
CA GLU A 213 47.04 10.70 -2.96
C GLU A 213 46.54 11.43 -1.71
N LEU A 214 46.27 10.70 -0.63
CA LEU A 214 45.93 11.29 0.68
C LEU A 214 47.16 11.97 1.32
N GLU A 215 48.30 11.30 1.33
CA GLU A 215 49.57 11.81 1.86
C GLU A 215 50.04 13.08 1.13
N TYR A 216 49.79 13.17 -0.18
CA TYR A 216 50.07 14.38 -0.97
C TYR A 216 49.22 15.58 -0.52
N GLU A 217 47.95 15.37 -0.19
CA GLU A 217 47.03 16.38 0.34
C GLU A 217 47.20 16.63 1.86
N GLY A 218 48.29 16.10 2.45
CA GLY A 218 48.65 16.27 3.86
C GLY A 218 47.90 15.35 4.83
N VAL A 219 47.01 14.49 4.33
CA VAL A 219 46.29 13.49 5.12
C VAL A 219 47.21 12.30 5.36
N LYS A 220 47.57 12.07 6.62
CA LYS A 220 48.36 10.89 6.99
C LYS A 220 47.48 9.64 6.95
N CYS A 221 48.07 8.54 6.49
CA CYS A 221 47.56 7.22 6.82
C CYS A 221 47.44 7.07 8.35
N ASP A 222 46.44 6.31 8.78
CA ASP A 222 46.29 5.85 10.15
C ASP A 222 46.08 7.02 11.17
N ASP A 223 45.51 8.14 10.69
CA ASP A 223 45.25 9.36 11.48
C ASP A 223 43.78 9.85 11.33
N ILE A 224 42.93 9.14 10.57
CA ILE A 224 41.51 9.53 10.34
C ILE A 224 40.62 8.98 11.47
N SER A 225 39.97 9.90 12.20
CA SER A 225 39.13 9.60 13.39
C SER A 225 37.66 10.06 13.29
N SER A 226 37.28 10.89 12.32
CA SER A 226 35.87 11.15 11.99
C SER A 226 35.67 11.63 10.55
N LEU A 227 34.45 11.54 10.02
CA LEU A 227 34.12 11.95 8.64
C LEU A 227 32.68 12.42 8.44
N GLU A 228 32.48 13.35 7.51
CA GLU A 228 31.17 13.82 7.05
C GLU A 228 31.05 13.66 5.54
N VAL A 229 30.12 12.80 5.08
CA VAL A 229 29.78 12.65 3.67
C VAL A 229 28.64 13.61 3.33
N VAL A 230 28.89 14.52 2.41
CA VAL A 230 27.95 15.59 2.03
C VAL A 230 27.29 15.28 0.68
N GLY A 231 25.97 15.37 0.65
CA GLY A 231 25.17 15.45 -0.56
C GLY A 231 24.49 14.14 -0.97
N ALA A 232 23.21 14.23 -1.33
CA ALA A 232 22.36 13.07 -1.51
C ALA A 232 22.84 12.11 -2.60
N ARG A 233 22.71 10.80 -2.32
CA ARG A 233 23.27 9.69 -3.11
C ARG A 233 24.80 9.66 -3.20
N CYS A 234 25.53 10.50 -2.45
CA CYS A 234 26.96 10.31 -2.28
C CYS A 234 27.22 9.09 -1.38
N GLN A 235 28.23 8.30 -1.70
CA GLN A 235 28.66 7.13 -0.93
C GLN A 235 30.18 7.05 -0.92
N MET A 236 30.77 7.07 0.28
CA MET A 236 32.18 6.78 0.51
C MET A 236 32.34 5.28 0.76
N THR A 237 33.39 4.66 0.21
CA THR A 237 33.86 3.33 0.58
C THR A 237 35.29 3.47 1.06
N ALA A 238 35.55 3.21 2.35
CA ALA A 238 36.88 3.29 2.94
C ALA A 238 37.50 1.90 3.05
N PHE A 239 38.84 1.84 2.99
CA PHE A 239 39.60 0.60 2.94
C PHE A 239 40.82 0.68 3.86
N GLN A 240 41.17 -0.47 4.45
CA GLN A 240 42.38 -0.62 5.27
C GLN A 240 43.69 -0.43 4.51
N TYR A 241 43.69 -0.65 3.18
CA TYR A 241 44.93 -0.61 2.39
C TYR A 241 44.87 0.41 1.25
N GLY A 242 46.06 0.95 0.90
CA GLY A 242 46.23 1.95 -0.16
C GLY A 242 45.78 1.53 -1.57
N ASP A 243 45.61 0.22 -1.80
CA ASP A 243 45.26 -0.39 -3.10
C ASP A 243 43.74 -0.60 -3.31
N PHE A 244 42.90 -0.15 -2.36
CA PHE A 244 41.47 -0.42 -2.29
C PHE A 244 41.10 -1.91 -2.08
N ASN A 245 41.95 -2.65 -1.35
CA ASN A 245 41.83 -4.08 -1.01
C ASN A 245 41.71 -5.01 -2.23
N GLN A 246 42.58 -4.82 -3.23
CA GLN A 246 42.62 -5.67 -4.43
C GLN A 246 43.58 -6.86 -4.29
N GLN A 247 44.57 -6.79 -3.40
CA GLN A 247 45.55 -7.87 -3.18
C GLN A 247 45.58 -8.46 -1.75
N HIS A 248 44.88 -7.86 -0.78
CA HIS A 248 44.99 -8.22 0.64
C HIS A 248 43.64 -8.38 1.34
N GLN A 249 43.57 -9.23 2.37
CA GLN A 249 42.35 -9.53 3.16
C GLN A 249 42.04 -8.44 4.21
N GLY A 250 42.04 -7.17 3.78
CA GLY A 250 41.72 -6.01 4.64
C GLY A 250 40.23 -5.78 4.81
N TRP A 251 39.86 -5.02 5.84
CA TRP A 251 38.47 -4.58 6.02
C TRP A 251 38.10 -3.45 5.04
N LYS A 252 36.81 -3.30 4.76
CA LYS A 252 36.24 -2.15 4.05
C LYS A 252 34.94 -1.71 4.70
N ALA A 253 34.74 -0.40 4.80
CA ALA A 253 33.54 0.22 5.35
C ALA A 253 32.80 1.01 4.25
N THR A 254 31.53 1.38 4.49
CA THR A 254 30.74 2.13 3.50
C THR A 254 29.82 3.13 4.19
N PHE A 255 30.00 4.41 3.86
CA PHE A 255 29.30 5.54 4.44
C PHE A 255 28.44 6.22 3.38
N ARG A 256 27.26 6.70 3.77
CA ARG A 256 26.36 7.50 2.91
C ARG A 256 26.29 8.92 3.46
N GLU A 257 25.55 9.80 2.79
CA GLU A 257 25.26 11.16 3.28
C GLU A 257 24.94 11.16 4.80
N GLY A 258 25.77 11.85 5.59
CA GLY A 258 25.74 11.80 7.05
C GLY A 258 27.09 12.12 7.72
N LYS A 259 27.05 12.37 9.03
CA LYS A 259 28.20 12.55 9.92
C LYS A 259 28.49 11.24 10.67
N TYR A 260 29.76 10.86 10.77
CA TYR A 260 30.22 9.67 11.46
C TYR A 260 31.43 10.03 12.34
N ASP A 261 31.25 9.92 13.65
CA ASP A 261 32.35 9.93 14.63
C ASP A 261 32.98 8.54 14.76
N VAL A 262 33.88 8.36 15.74
CA VAL A 262 34.59 7.11 16.01
C VAL A 262 33.62 5.92 16.17
N GLU A 263 32.59 6.05 17.01
CA GLU A 263 31.63 4.98 17.28
C GLU A 263 30.78 4.67 16.03
N ALA A 264 30.31 5.70 15.34
CA ALA A 264 29.56 5.52 14.09
C ALA A 264 30.42 4.95 12.95
N MET A 265 31.73 5.21 12.93
CA MET A 265 32.67 4.62 11.97
C MET A 265 32.89 3.13 12.25
N GLU A 266 33.18 2.77 13.51
CA GLU A 266 33.40 1.38 13.91
C GLU A 266 32.13 0.52 13.78
N ALA A 267 30.94 1.09 14.04
CA ALA A 267 29.66 0.45 13.79
C ALA A 267 29.40 0.12 12.30
N ASN A 268 30.08 0.79 11.37
CA ASN A 268 30.04 0.52 9.92
C ASN A 268 31.20 -0.38 9.45
N GLY A 269 31.96 -0.98 10.38
CA GLY A 269 33.05 -1.91 10.09
C GLY A 269 34.37 -1.24 9.67
N ALA A 270 34.50 0.07 9.90
CA ALA A 270 35.82 0.70 9.89
C ALA A 270 36.55 0.46 11.20
N ARG A 271 37.80 0.92 11.27
CA ARG A 271 38.56 1.05 12.50
C ARG A 271 39.12 2.46 12.57
N ASN A 272 39.09 3.03 13.77
CA ASN A 272 39.70 4.33 14.02
C ASN A 272 41.19 4.29 13.68
N ASN A 273 41.71 5.30 12.97
CA ASN A 273 43.14 5.39 12.66
C ASN A 273 43.72 4.14 11.93
N ASP A 274 42.97 3.59 10.97
CA ASP A 274 43.34 2.42 10.14
C ASP A 274 42.75 2.55 8.71
N ILE A 275 42.39 3.78 8.28
CA ILE A 275 42.00 4.10 6.89
C ILE A 275 43.24 4.54 6.12
N SER A 276 43.55 3.85 5.03
CA SER A 276 44.66 4.23 4.12
C SER A 276 44.23 4.44 2.66
N SER A 277 42.95 4.20 2.29
CA SER A 277 42.38 4.70 1.02
C SER A 277 40.84 4.78 1.05
N PHE A 278 40.26 5.54 0.11
CA PHE A 278 38.80 5.53 -0.10
C PHE A 278 38.37 5.82 -1.53
N LYS A 279 37.12 5.48 -1.85
CA LYS A 279 36.42 5.85 -3.09
C LYS A 279 35.13 6.58 -2.75
N LEU A 280 34.96 7.80 -3.25
CA LEU A 280 33.76 8.61 -3.07
C LEU A 280 32.98 8.69 -4.38
N VAL A 281 31.75 8.18 -4.41
CA VAL A 281 30.95 8.06 -5.64
C VAL A 281 29.55 8.63 -5.48
N LYS A 282 29.08 9.35 -6.50
CA LYS A 282 27.67 9.73 -6.66
C LYS A 282 26.92 8.53 -7.25
N LEU A 283 26.14 7.81 -6.43
CA LEU A 283 25.30 6.71 -6.90
C LEU A 283 24.28 7.23 -7.93
N PRO A 284 23.89 6.43 -8.93
CA PRO A 284 22.91 6.83 -9.95
C PRO A 284 21.57 7.27 -9.33
N LYS A 285 20.79 8.08 -10.06
CA LYS A 285 19.38 8.30 -9.67
C LYS A 285 18.67 6.94 -9.71
N PRO A 286 17.83 6.58 -8.72
CA PRO A 286 16.89 5.48 -8.86
C PRO A 286 16.02 5.71 -10.12
N ASP A 287 15.67 4.64 -10.83
CA ASP A 287 14.66 4.75 -11.89
C ASP A 287 13.35 5.30 -11.29
N PRO A 288 12.66 6.22 -11.99
CA PRO A 288 11.35 6.67 -11.55
C PRO A 288 10.42 5.46 -11.46
N PRO A 289 9.56 5.36 -10.41
CA PRO A 289 8.64 4.25 -10.30
C PRO A 289 7.81 4.15 -11.57
N ALA A 290 7.77 2.95 -12.17
CA ALA A 290 7.11 2.73 -13.45
C ALA A 290 5.70 3.32 -13.37
N ARG A 291 5.43 4.35 -14.19
CA ARG A 291 4.12 4.99 -14.22
C ARG A 291 3.09 3.89 -14.51
N HIS A 292 2.11 3.77 -13.62
CA HIS A 292 0.86 3.10 -13.95
C HIS A 292 0.22 3.93 -15.07
N HIS A 293 0.60 3.62 -16.31
CA HIS A 293 -0.08 4.11 -17.49
C HIS A 293 -1.54 3.69 -17.35
N ASP A 294 -2.42 4.67 -17.45
CA ASP A 294 -3.84 4.48 -17.27
C ASP A 294 -4.31 3.38 -18.21
N LEU A 295 -4.87 2.29 -17.64
CA LEU A 295 -5.65 1.32 -18.39
C LEU A 295 -7.00 1.97 -18.73
N HIS A 296 -6.97 3.02 -19.56
CA HIS A 296 -8.12 3.50 -20.30
C HIS A 296 -8.69 2.29 -21.05
N PRO A 297 -9.93 1.85 -20.76
CA PRO A 297 -10.54 0.78 -21.51
C PRO A 297 -10.76 1.29 -22.94
N HIS A 298 -9.94 0.84 -23.89
CA HIS A 298 -10.16 1.11 -25.30
C HIS A 298 -11.58 0.66 -25.65
N SER A 299 -12.42 1.61 -26.05
CA SER A 299 -13.82 1.36 -26.43
C SER A 299 -13.88 0.21 -27.43
N ALA A 300 -14.65 -0.82 -27.10
CA ALA A 300 -14.80 -1.97 -27.98
C ALA A 300 -15.32 -1.52 -29.36
N PRO A 301 -14.74 -1.98 -30.48
CA PRO A 301 -15.26 -1.68 -31.80
C PRO A 301 -16.70 -2.21 -31.93
N GLY A 302 -17.58 -1.41 -32.52
CA GLY A 302 -19.00 -1.74 -32.62
C GLY A 302 -19.26 -3.01 -33.44
N HIS A 303 -20.29 -3.77 -33.01
CA HIS A 303 -20.84 -4.85 -33.82
C HIS A 303 -21.61 -4.27 -35.01
N ASP A 304 -21.00 -4.26 -36.20
CA ASP A 304 -21.73 -4.15 -37.45
C ASP A 304 -22.10 -5.54 -38.01
N SER A 305 -23.24 -5.62 -38.68
CA SER A 305 -23.85 -6.88 -39.13
C SER A 305 -23.48 -7.23 -40.59
N PRO A 306 -23.48 -8.53 -40.99
CA PRO A 306 -22.92 -8.96 -42.27
C PRO A 306 -23.80 -8.61 -43.48
N GLY A 307 -23.16 -8.12 -44.55
CA GLY A 307 -23.84 -7.45 -45.69
C GLY A 307 -23.43 -7.90 -47.11
N ASN A 308 -23.32 -9.22 -47.35
CA ASN A 308 -23.32 -9.88 -48.68
C ASN A 308 -22.08 -9.66 -49.62
N PRO A 309 -21.66 -10.65 -50.45
CA PRO A 309 -20.50 -10.53 -51.34
C PRO A 309 -20.87 -10.29 -52.82
N ILE A 310 -19.98 -9.67 -53.61
CA ILE A 310 -20.04 -9.61 -55.09
C ILE A 310 -18.64 -9.91 -55.67
N HIS A 311 -18.61 -10.55 -56.84
CA HIS A 311 -17.40 -11.09 -57.50
C HIS A 311 -16.46 -10.03 -58.11
N PRO A 312 -15.16 -10.35 -58.32
CA PRO A 312 -14.15 -9.46 -58.90
C PRO A 312 -14.10 -9.50 -60.44
N SER A 313 -13.63 -8.42 -61.09
CA SER A 313 -13.14 -8.48 -62.48
C SER A 313 -12.11 -7.40 -62.87
N VAL A 314 -10.83 -7.80 -62.86
CA VAL A 314 -9.79 -7.63 -63.90
C VAL A 314 -9.69 -6.32 -64.73
N ARG A 315 -8.54 -5.64 -64.63
CA ARG A 315 -7.56 -5.31 -65.72
C ARG A 315 -6.22 -4.84 -65.09
N HIS A 316 -5.05 -5.40 -65.45
CA HIS A 316 -4.15 -5.04 -66.58
C HIS A 316 -3.72 -3.55 -66.56
N SER A 317 -2.45 -3.13 -66.71
CA SER A 317 -1.12 -3.77 -66.94
C SER A 317 -0.01 -2.71 -66.68
N SER A 318 1.33 -2.85 -66.76
CA SER A 318 2.33 -3.90 -67.12
C SER A 318 3.71 -3.47 -66.54
N ALA A 319 4.55 -4.34 -65.94
CA ALA A 319 5.60 -5.20 -66.54
C ALA A 319 7.01 -4.57 -66.81
N ALA A 320 7.98 -4.83 -65.91
CA ALA A 320 9.47 -4.92 -66.09
C ALA A 320 10.05 -5.39 -64.71
N ALA A 321 10.95 -6.38 -64.50
CA ALA A 321 12.12 -6.92 -65.24
C ALA A 321 13.35 -5.97 -65.15
N VAL A 322 14.60 -6.37 -64.85
CA VAL A 322 15.34 -7.66 -64.99
C VAL A 322 16.46 -7.81 -63.90
N SER A 323 16.79 -9.06 -63.49
CA SER A 323 18.01 -9.56 -62.76
C SER A 323 18.47 -8.92 -61.43
N ALA A 324 19.01 -9.60 -60.40
CA ALA A 324 19.52 -10.97 -60.16
C ALA A 324 20.98 -11.31 -60.60
N VAL A 325 21.90 -11.38 -59.63
CA VAL A 325 23.14 -12.20 -59.61
C VAL A 325 23.39 -12.66 -58.15
N ALA A 326 23.96 -13.84 -57.92
CA ALA A 326 24.31 -14.35 -56.59
C ALA A 326 25.62 -15.18 -56.58
N ALA A 327 26.44 -15.00 -55.53
CA ALA A 327 27.57 -15.83 -55.08
C ALA A 327 27.99 -15.30 -53.68
N LEU A 328 28.24 -16.06 -52.59
CA LEU A 328 28.33 -17.49 -52.31
C LEU A 328 29.71 -18.18 -52.50
N VAL A 329 30.67 -17.85 -51.62
CA VAL A 329 31.86 -18.63 -51.18
C VAL A 329 32.12 -18.20 -49.72
N VAL A 330 32.26 -19.00 -48.64
CA VAL A 330 32.57 -20.43 -48.34
C VAL A 330 34.06 -20.78 -48.16
N GLY A 331 34.50 -20.83 -46.89
CA GLY A 331 35.74 -21.47 -46.44
C GLY A 331 37.02 -20.63 -46.57
N ALA A 332 38.11 -20.94 -45.86
CA ALA A 332 38.29 -21.93 -44.77
C ALA A 332 39.50 -21.54 -43.90
N ALA A 333 39.66 -22.20 -42.74
CA ALA A 333 40.74 -21.95 -41.79
C ALA A 333 42.11 -22.46 -42.27
N LEU A 334 43.20 -21.84 -41.79
CA LEU A 334 44.33 -22.52 -41.13
C LEU A 334 45.40 -21.51 -40.64
N LEU A 335 46.13 -21.94 -39.59
CA LEU A 335 47.27 -21.27 -38.91
C LEU A 335 46.92 -19.96 -38.16
#